data_AF-F1ZBE5-F1
#
_entry.id   AF-F1ZBE5-F1
#
_cell.length_a   1.000
_cell.length_b   1.000
_cell.length_c   1.000
_cell.angle_alpha   90.00
_cell.angle_beta   90.00
_cell.angle_gamma   90.00
#
_symmetry.space_group_name_H-M   'P 1'
#
loop_
_entity.id
_entity.type
_entity.pdbx_description
1 polymer ?
#
loop_
_entity_poly.entity_id
_entity_poly.type
_entity_poly.pdbx_seq_one_letter_code
_entity_poly.pdbx_strand_id
1 'polypeptide(L)'
;MLARKHGDMAMTNAERQRRYRQKLKARASGDALGDRVREASDRAVAALWAFHERPAPGGVRWSDIDGCTTLDDYLAELQRSPGNLVEACYAFVPDFEGLTEEEARAIRAIIDIADAVQLAPVRTSARITQPTAFAA
;
A
#
# COMPACT_ATOMS: atom_id res chain seq x y z
N MET A 1 52.82 -23.75 15.58
CA MET A 1 52.27 -24.74 14.63
C MET A 1 50.82 -24.38 14.36
N LEU A 2 50.56 -24.02 13.10
CA LEU A 2 49.28 -23.97 12.36
C LEU A 2 48.07 -23.18 12.91
N ALA A 3 47.86 -22.07 12.20
CA ALA A 3 46.67 -21.23 12.13
C ALA A 3 45.37 -22.02 11.89
N ARG A 4 44.30 -21.60 12.59
CA ARG A 4 42.92 -21.81 12.13
C ARG A 4 42.34 -20.45 11.73
N LYS A 5 42.64 -20.06 10.49
CA LYS A 5 41.95 -18.98 9.78
C LYS A 5 40.60 -19.57 9.34
N HIS A 6 39.58 -19.46 10.20
CA HIS A 6 38.20 -19.64 9.75
C HIS A 6 37.87 -18.45 8.87
N GLY A 7 38.22 -18.56 7.58
CA GLY A 7 37.82 -17.62 6.56
C GLY A 7 36.30 -17.52 6.55
N ASP A 8 35.83 -16.27 6.61
CA ASP A 8 34.55 -15.85 6.06
C ASP A 8 34.16 -16.73 4.87
N MET A 9 33.11 -17.53 5.06
CA MET A 9 32.39 -18.18 3.96
C MET A 9 31.68 -17.08 3.17
N ALA A 10 32.45 -16.34 2.37
CA ALA A 10 31.92 -15.43 1.38
C ALA A 10 30.97 -16.24 0.49
N MET A 11 29.65 -15.99 0.60
CA MET A 11 28.62 -16.67 -0.19
C MET A 11 29.08 -16.85 -1.62
N THR A 12 29.03 -18.09 -2.09
CA THR A 12 29.37 -18.44 -3.46
C THR A 12 28.41 -17.73 -4.43
N ASN A 13 28.85 -17.48 -5.67
CA ASN A 13 28.01 -16.82 -6.67
C ASN A 13 26.68 -17.58 -6.89
N ALA A 14 26.72 -18.91 -6.88
CA ALA A 14 25.53 -19.76 -6.99
C ALA A 14 24.53 -19.54 -5.84
N GLU A 15 25.00 -19.41 -4.60
CA GLU A 15 24.14 -19.13 -3.44
C GLU A 15 23.55 -17.72 -3.50
N ARG A 16 24.32 -16.72 -3.95
CA ARG A 16 23.82 -15.36 -4.18
C ARG A 16 22.70 -15.36 -5.22
N GLN A 17 22.91 -16.03 -6.35
CA GLN A 17 21.91 -16.14 -7.41
C GLN A 17 20.66 -16.92 -6.97
N ARG A 18 20.82 -17.96 -6.14
CA ARG A 18 19.68 -18.69 -5.55
C ARG A 18 18.87 -17.80 -4.61
N ARG A 19 19.54 -17.10 -3.69
CA ARG A 19 18.89 -16.15 -2.76
C ARG A 19 18.21 -15.00 -3.50
N TYR A 20 18.85 -14.47 -4.54
CA TYR A 20 18.27 -13.43 -5.38
C TYR A 20 16.96 -13.90 -6.04
N ARG A 21 16.96 -15.09 -6.66
CA ARG A 21 15.75 -15.69 -7.26
C ARG A 21 14.66 -15.97 -6.22
N GLN A 22 15.03 -16.43 -5.03
CA GLN A 22 14.07 -16.63 -3.94
C GLN A 22 13.44 -15.32 -3.47
N LYS A 23 14.23 -14.25 -3.30
CA LYS A 23 13.72 -12.91 -2.98
C LYS A 23 12.80 -12.37 -4.08
N LEU A 24 13.15 -12.58 -5.35
CA LEU A 24 12.33 -12.16 -6.48
C LEU A 24 10.97 -12.88 -6.48
N LYS A 25 10.96 -14.20 -6.27
CA LYS A 25 9.72 -14.99 -6.18
C LYS A 25 8.86 -14.59 -4.98
N ALA A 26 9.48 -14.37 -3.82
CA ALA A 26 8.77 -13.89 -2.63
C ALA A 26 8.15 -12.51 -2.88
N ARG A 27 8.82 -11.63 -3.63
CA ARG A 27 8.24 -10.34 -4.04
C ARG A 27 7.14 -10.49 -5.10
N ALA A 28 7.18 -11.52 -5.93
CA ALA A 28 6.16 -11.75 -6.94
C ALA A 28 4.94 -12.51 -6.40
N SER A 29 4.91 -12.92 -5.12
CA SER A 29 3.76 -13.63 -4.55
C SER A 29 2.57 -12.70 -4.36
N GLY A 30 1.36 -13.27 -4.43
CA GLY A 30 0.11 -12.55 -4.17
C GLY A 30 0.03 -12.02 -2.73
N ASP A 31 0.55 -12.77 -1.75
CA ASP A 31 0.58 -12.32 -0.36
C ASP A 31 1.41 -11.03 -0.20
N ALA A 32 2.55 -10.95 -0.91
CA ALA A 32 3.39 -9.76 -0.92
C ALA A 32 2.74 -8.57 -1.65
N LEU A 33 1.68 -8.79 -2.44
CA LEU A 33 0.90 -7.70 -3.02
C LEU A 33 -0.04 -7.09 -1.97
N GLY A 34 -0.70 -7.91 -1.17
CA GLY A 34 -1.57 -7.45 -0.08
C GLY A 34 -0.81 -6.58 0.92
N ASP A 35 0.39 -7.02 1.33
CA ASP A 35 1.24 -6.25 2.25
C ASP A 35 1.68 -4.92 1.64
N ARG A 36 2.03 -4.88 0.34
CA ARG A 36 2.38 -3.62 -0.33
C ARG A 36 1.23 -2.64 -0.45
N VAL A 37 0.03 -3.15 -0.71
CA VAL A 37 -1.16 -2.29 -0.77
C VAL A 37 -1.41 -1.70 0.61
N ARG A 38 -1.26 -2.49 1.69
CA ARG A 38 -1.36 -1.98 3.07
C ARG A 38 -0.31 -0.92 3.37
N GLU A 39 0.97 -1.18 3.06
CA GLU A 39 2.05 -0.20 3.21
C GLU A 39 1.85 1.07 2.37
N ALA A 40 1.25 0.96 1.19
CA ALA A 40 0.89 2.12 0.38
C ALA A 40 -0.25 2.91 1.02
N SER A 41 -1.28 2.23 1.53
CA SER A 41 -2.41 2.86 2.21
C SER A 41 -1.96 3.61 3.46
N ASP A 42 -1.11 2.98 4.30
CA ASP A 42 -0.60 3.60 5.52
C ASP A 42 0.17 4.90 5.22
N ARG A 43 1.01 4.89 4.17
CA ARG A 43 1.73 6.10 3.72
C ARG A 43 0.81 7.17 3.17
N ALA A 44 -0.22 6.80 2.41
CA ALA A 44 -1.19 7.76 1.90
C ALA A 44 -2.03 8.39 3.03
N VAL A 45 -2.49 7.59 3.99
CA VAL A 45 -3.20 8.10 5.18
C VAL A 45 -2.33 9.07 5.98
N ALA A 46 -1.05 8.73 6.19
CA ALA A 46 -0.11 9.62 6.86
C ALA A 46 0.10 10.94 6.08
N ALA A 47 0.19 10.88 4.74
CA ALA A 47 0.32 12.06 3.89
C ALA A 47 -0.94 12.96 3.94
N LEU A 48 -2.12 12.35 3.85
CA LEU A 48 -3.41 13.05 3.96
C LEU A 48 -3.55 13.73 5.32
N TRP A 49 -3.22 13.02 6.40
CA TRP A 49 -3.25 13.57 7.75
C TRP A 49 -2.25 14.71 7.92
N ALA A 50 -1.01 14.55 7.43
CA ALA A 50 0.00 15.60 7.50
C ALA A 50 -0.43 16.87 6.75
N PHE A 51 -1.12 16.74 5.61
CA PHE A 51 -1.72 17.87 4.90
C PHE A 51 -2.85 18.50 5.70
N HIS A 52 -3.73 17.67 6.27
CA HIS A 52 -4.88 18.10 7.05
C HIS A 52 -4.49 18.89 8.31
N GLU A 53 -3.35 18.52 8.89
CA GLU A 53 -2.73 19.20 10.03
C GLU A 53 -2.06 20.54 9.69
N ARG A 54 -1.92 20.89 8.41
CA ARG A 54 -1.38 22.20 8.01
C ARG A 54 -2.43 23.30 8.20
N PRO A 55 -2.00 24.53 8.54
CA PRO A 55 -2.91 25.67 8.50
C PRO A 55 -3.35 25.93 7.05
N ALA A 56 -4.66 26.08 6.85
CA ALA A 56 -5.21 26.58 5.60
C ALA A 56 -4.74 28.03 5.35
N PRO A 57 -4.91 28.59 4.14
CA PRO A 57 -4.54 29.98 3.85
C PRO A 57 -5.16 31.03 4.80
N GLY A 58 -6.27 30.71 5.46
CA GLY A 58 -6.92 31.53 6.50
C GLY A 58 -6.40 31.30 7.93
N GLY A 59 -5.38 30.47 8.12
CA GLY A 59 -4.76 30.16 9.42
C GLY A 59 -5.43 29.07 10.25
N VAL A 60 -6.61 28.60 9.84
CA VAL A 60 -7.35 27.51 10.51
C VAL A 60 -6.91 26.16 9.94
N ARG A 61 -6.69 25.14 10.78
CA ARG A 61 -6.32 23.80 10.29
C ARG A 61 -7.54 23.13 9.64
N TRP A 62 -7.32 22.30 8.64
CA TRP A 62 -8.42 21.55 8.02
C TRP A 62 -9.12 20.61 9.03
N SER A 63 -8.38 20.09 10.01
CA SER A 63 -8.91 19.34 11.16
C SER A 63 -10.01 20.04 11.95
N ASP A 64 -9.89 21.36 12.08
CA ASP A 64 -10.85 22.16 12.85
C ASP A 64 -12.12 22.44 12.04
N ILE A 65 -12.03 22.34 10.71
CA ILE A 65 -13.14 22.54 9.77
C ILE A 65 -13.93 21.23 9.61
N ASP A 66 -13.22 20.11 9.43
CA ASP A 66 -13.81 18.81 9.15
C ASP A 66 -14.18 18.02 10.41
N GLY A 67 -13.85 18.55 11.61
CA GLY A 67 -14.19 17.97 12.91
C GLY A 67 -13.35 16.75 13.32
N CYS A 68 -12.34 16.38 12.51
CA CYS A 68 -11.44 15.27 12.76
C CYS A 68 -10.18 15.77 13.45
N THR A 69 -10.10 15.63 14.77
CA THR A 69 -9.01 16.24 15.56
C THR A 69 -7.84 15.30 15.85
N THR A 70 -8.01 14.00 15.59
CA THR A 70 -6.96 12.99 15.75
C THR A 70 -6.80 12.13 14.50
N LEU A 71 -5.62 11.52 14.35
CA LEU A 71 -5.36 10.56 13.27
C LEU A 71 -6.32 9.35 13.34
N ASP A 72 -6.66 8.90 14.54
CA ASP A 72 -7.57 7.77 14.73
C ASP A 72 -9.00 8.12 14.28
N ASP A 73 -9.48 9.33 14.59
CA ASP A 73 -10.78 9.82 14.10
C ASP A 73 -10.78 9.89 12.58
N TYR A 74 -9.73 10.49 12.00
CA TYR A 74 -9.60 10.60 10.55
C TYR A 74 -9.55 9.22 9.87
N LEU A 75 -8.83 8.26 10.45
CA LEU A 75 -8.78 6.88 9.96
C LEU A 75 -10.15 6.21 10.07
N ALA A 76 -10.91 6.44 11.13
CA ALA A 76 -12.27 5.94 11.26
C ALA A 76 -13.22 6.53 10.19
N GLU A 77 -13.08 7.83 9.86
CA GLU A 77 -13.82 8.46 8.76
C GLU A 77 -13.50 7.80 7.41
N LEU A 78 -12.21 7.59 7.12
CA LEU A 78 -11.77 6.93 5.89
C LEU A 78 -12.24 5.47 5.81
N GLN A 79 -12.38 4.79 6.94
CA GLN A 79 -12.83 3.39 6.98
C GLN A 79 -14.34 3.24 6.88
N ARG A 80 -15.13 4.31 7.04
CA ARG A 80 -16.60 4.23 6.99
C ARG A 80 -17.12 3.68 5.66
N SER A 81 -16.43 3.94 4.56
CA SER A 81 -16.76 3.41 3.24
C SER A 81 -15.50 2.99 2.49
N PRO A 82 -15.53 1.86 1.74
CA PRO A 82 -14.38 1.37 0.98
C PRO A 82 -13.82 2.36 -0.06
N GLY A 83 -14.60 3.37 -0.45
CA GLY A 83 -14.22 4.40 -1.42
C GLY A 83 -13.57 5.65 -0.83
N ASN A 84 -13.72 5.92 0.47
CA ASN A 84 -13.39 7.22 1.05
C ASN A 84 -11.89 7.57 0.92
N LEU A 85 -11.00 6.59 1.14
CA LEU A 85 -9.56 6.81 0.94
C LEU A 85 -9.24 7.20 -0.50
N VAL A 86 -9.85 6.52 -1.46
CA VAL A 86 -9.62 6.76 -2.89
C VAL A 86 -10.14 8.14 -3.28
N GLU A 87 -11.36 8.48 -2.85
CA GLU A 87 -11.96 9.81 -3.06
C GLU A 87 -11.11 10.93 -2.44
N ALA A 88 -10.63 10.76 -1.21
CA ALA A 88 -9.74 11.70 -0.55
C ALA A 88 -8.43 11.90 -1.32
N CYS A 89 -7.86 10.84 -1.88
CA CYS A 89 -6.68 10.92 -2.74
C CYS A 89 -6.96 11.69 -4.05
N TYR A 90 -8.11 11.45 -4.70
CA TYR A 90 -8.46 12.14 -5.95
C TYR A 90 -8.73 13.64 -5.76
N ALA A 91 -9.05 14.10 -4.55
CA ALA A 91 -9.24 15.53 -4.26
C ALA A 91 -7.99 16.38 -4.58
N PHE A 92 -6.82 15.76 -4.68
CA PHE A 92 -5.55 16.43 -4.99
C PHE A 92 -5.19 16.42 -6.48
N VAL A 93 -5.98 15.78 -7.34
CA VAL A 93 -5.74 15.75 -8.80
C VAL A 93 -6.28 17.03 -9.44
N PRO A 94 -5.60 17.63 -10.45
CA PRO A 94 -4.42 17.08 -11.14
C PRO A 94 -3.05 17.43 -10.53
N ASP A 95 -2.96 18.45 -9.70
CA ASP A 95 -1.70 19.16 -9.46
C ASP A 95 -1.01 18.85 -8.12
N PHE A 96 -1.68 18.12 -7.21
CA PHE A 96 -1.21 17.82 -5.85
C PHE A 96 -0.81 19.07 -5.06
N GLU A 97 -1.56 20.16 -5.24
CA GLU A 97 -1.24 21.44 -4.65
C GLU A 97 -1.16 21.36 -3.12
N GLY A 98 -0.12 21.97 -2.55
CA GLY A 98 0.10 22.02 -1.11
C GLY A 98 0.68 20.75 -0.50
N LEU A 99 0.98 19.71 -1.29
CA LEU A 99 1.68 18.50 -0.86
C LEU A 99 3.18 18.61 -1.10
N THR A 100 3.97 17.91 -0.28
CA THR A 100 5.37 17.63 -0.61
C THR A 100 5.48 16.57 -1.70
N GLU A 101 6.65 16.44 -2.32
CA GLU A 101 6.85 15.43 -3.37
C GLU A 101 6.65 13.99 -2.84
N GLU A 102 7.06 13.71 -1.61
CA GLU A 102 6.89 12.39 -0.99
C GLU A 102 5.41 12.08 -0.71
N GLU A 103 4.64 13.07 -0.26
CA GLU A 103 3.20 12.96 -0.02
C GLU A 103 2.42 12.75 -1.32
N ALA A 104 2.74 13.54 -2.35
CA ALA A 104 2.15 13.40 -3.68
C ALA A 104 2.43 12.00 -4.25
N ARG A 105 3.65 11.46 -4.07
CA ARG A 105 3.98 10.08 -4.46
C ARG A 105 3.18 9.03 -3.68
N ALA A 106 2.96 9.24 -2.39
CA ALA A 106 2.16 8.32 -1.58
C ALA A 106 0.69 8.29 -2.03
N ILE A 107 0.10 9.46 -2.27
CA ILE A 107 -1.28 9.61 -2.76
C ILE A 107 -1.43 9.06 -4.18
N ARG A 108 -0.50 9.40 -5.09
CA ARG A 108 -0.48 8.88 -6.47
C ARG A 108 -0.46 7.35 -6.50
N ALA A 109 0.30 6.71 -5.63
CA ALA A 109 0.36 5.25 -5.58
C ALA A 109 -1.02 4.59 -5.32
N ILE A 110 -1.87 5.21 -4.49
CA ILE A 110 -3.23 4.72 -4.23
C ILE A 110 -4.14 4.92 -5.45
N ILE A 111 -4.03 6.08 -6.11
CA ILE A 111 -4.75 6.36 -7.36
C ILE A 111 -4.39 5.32 -8.41
N ASP A 112 -3.10 5.07 -8.63
CA ASP A 112 -2.62 4.12 -9.63
C ASP A 112 -3.10 2.68 -9.34
N ILE A 113 -3.13 2.29 -8.06
CA ILE A 113 -3.69 1.00 -7.63
C ILE A 113 -5.20 0.94 -7.91
N ALA A 114 -5.94 2.00 -7.57
CA ALA A 114 -7.38 2.06 -7.79
C ALA A 114 -7.73 1.99 -9.29
N ASP A 115 -7.06 2.79 -10.11
CA ASP A 115 -7.20 2.78 -11.57
C ASP A 115 -6.89 1.39 -12.14
N ALA A 116 -5.80 0.76 -11.69
CA ALA A 116 -5.43 -0.58 -12.14
C ALA A 116 -6.48 -1.64 -11.77
N VAL A 117 -7.08 -1.54 -10.58
CA VAL A 117 -8.15 -2.46 -10.14
C VAL A 117 -9.42 -2.24 -10.96
N GLN A 118 -9.79 -0.98 -11.25
CA GLN A 118 -10.97 -0.67 -12.08
C GLN A 118 -10.83 -1.18 -13.52
N LEU A 119 -9.62 -1.12 -14.08
CA LEU A 119 -9.33 -1.61 -15.43
C LEU A 119 -9.12 -3.13 -15.49
N ALA A 120 -8.99 -3.81 -14.35
CA ALA A 120 -8.77 -5.24 -14.31
C ALA A 120 -10.01 -5.99 -14.81
N PRO A 121 -9.86 -7.00 -15.70
CA PRO A 121 -10.99 -7.79 -16.16
C PRO A 121 -11.63 -8.51 -14.97
N VAL A 122 -12.96 -8.40 -14.83
CA VAL A 122 -13.74 -9.11 -13.82
C VAL A 122 -13.50 -10.61 -14.01
N ARG A 123 -12.68 -11.20 -13.14
CA ARG A 123 -12.54 -12.65 -13.09
C ARG A 123 -13.80 -13.17 -12.43
N THR A 124 -14.79 -13.57 -13.22
CA THR A 124 -15.87 -14.43 -12.73
C THR A 124 -15.22 -15.68 -12.16
N SER A 125 -15.09 -15.75 -10.84
CA SER A 125 -14.66 -16.96 -10.15
C SER A 125 -15.64 -18.06 -10.55
N ALA A 126 -15.20 -18.95 -11.44
CA ALA A 126 -15.92 -20.18 -11.73
C ALA A 126 -16.13 -20.87 -10.38
N ARG A 127 -17.39 -20.90 -9.95
CA ARG A 127 -17.84 -21.61 -8.77
C ARG A 127 -17.31 -23.04 -8.92
N ILE A 128 -16.37 -23.45 -8.07
CA ILE A 128 -15.93 -24.85 -7.99
C ILE A 128 -17.15 -25.60 -7.47
N THR A 129 -18.00 -26.07 -8.38
CA THR A 129 -19.07 -27.00 -8.06
C THR A 129 -18.39 -28.28 -7.65
N GLN A 130 -18.33 -28.57 -6.35
CA GLN A 130 -17.94 -29.89 -5.90
C GLN A 130 -18.94 -30.91 -6.46
N PRO A 131 -18.48 -32.04 -7.00
CA PRO A 131 -19.39 -33.10 -7.40
C PRO A 131 -20.02 -33.68 -6.14
N THR A 132 -21.33 -33.48 -5.97
CA THR A 132 -22.12 -34.21 -4.97
C THR A 132 -22.09 -35.68 -5.35
N ALA A 133 -21.39 -36.48 -4.53
CA ALA A 133 -21.48 -37.93 -4.60
C ALA A 133 -22.92 -38.35 -4.28
N PHE A 134 -23.65 -38.81 -5.30
CA PHE A 134 -24.85 -39.61 -5.12
C PHE A 134 -24.41 -41.00 -4.65
N ALA A 135 -24.71 -41.35 -3.40
CA ALA A 135 -24.74 -42.73 -2.96
C ALA A 135 -26.20 -43.18 -2.93
N ALA A 136 -26.48 -44.22 -3.72
CA ALA A 136 -27.74 -44.98 -3.73
C ALA A 136 -27.76 -46.00 -2.59
#